data_AF-A0A8D3CX88-F1
#
_entry.id   AF-A0A8D3CX88-F1
#
_cell.length_a   1.000
_cell.length_b   1.000
_cell.length_c   1.000
_cell.angle_alpha   90.00
_cell.angle_beta   90.00
_cell.angle_gamma   90.00
#
_symmetry.space_group_name_H-M   'P 1'
#
loop_
_entity.id
_entity.type
_entity.pdbx_description
1 polymer ?
#
loop_
_entity_poly.entity_id
_entity_poly.type
_entity_poly.pdbx_seq_one_letter_code
_entity_poly.pdbx_strand_id
1 'polypeptide(L)'
;MAPTKKGEKKKGRSAINEVVTREYTINVHKRIHGVGFKRRAPRAIKEIRKFAVKEMGTPDVRIDTRLNKAVWSKGVRNVPYRIRVRLSRKRNEDEDSPNKLYTLVTYVPVTTCKGKRAAHRHVHSNNDARSTFHVYPTLFFFPFFPNRSADSQC
;
A
#
# COMPACT_ATOMS: atom_id res chain seq x y z
N MET A 1 47.70 -10.86 17.44
CA MET A 1 47.15 -9.77 16.62
C MET A 1 45.62 -9.89 16.62
N ALA A 2 44.91 -9.00 17.30
CA ALA A 2 43.44 -9.05 17.36
C ALA A 2 42.84 -8.37 16.11
N PRO A 3 41.79 -8.95 15.48
CA PRO A 3 41.13 -8.27 14.38
C PRO A 3 40.35 -7.05 14.90
N THR A 4 40.72 -5.86 14.41
CA THR A 4 40.05 -4.61 14.72
C THR A 4 38.65 -4.58 14.08
N LYS A 5 37.60 -4.46 14.91
CA LYS A 5 36.23 -4.22 14.43
C LYS A 5 36.15 -2.84 13.78
N LYS A 6 36.13 -2.80 12.44
CA LYS A 6 35.76 -1.59 11.67
C LYS A 6 34.34 -1.19 12.04
N GLY A 7 34.21 -0.08 12.77
CA GLY A 7 32.92 0.51 13.12
C GLY A 7 32.15 0.90 11.87
N GLU A 8 31.00 0.27 11.65
CA GLU A 8 30.05 0.68 10.62
C GLU A 8 29.52 2.08 10.95
N LYS A 9 29.93 3.08 10.16
CA LYS A 9 29.30 4.40 10.17
C LYS A 9 27.84 4.25 9.75
N LYS A 10 26.92 4.29 10.72
CA LYS A 10 25.48 4.38 10.45
C LYS A 10 25.20 5.72 9.77
N LYS A 11 25.04 5.72 8.44
CA LYS A 11 24.47 6.85 7.70
C LYS A 11 23.15 7.26 8.37
N GLY A 12 23.07 8.51 8.83
CA GLY A 12 21.84 9.06 9.39
C GLY A 12 20.68 8.87 8.42
N ARG A 13 19.57 8.29 8.90
CA ARG A 13 18.35 8.19 8.10
C ARG A 13 17.85 9.61 7.84
N SER A 14 17.90 10.06 6.58
CA SER A 14 17.40 11.37 6.18
C SER A 14 15.88 11.47 6.36
N ALA A 15 15.37 12.67 6.64
CA ALA A 15 13.94 12.96 6.82
C ALA A 15 13.08 12.53 5.61
N ILE A 16 13.66 12.53 4.40
CA ILE A 16 13.01 12.03 3.17
C ILE A 16 12.68 10.53 3.29
N ASN A 17 13.53 9.76 3.97
CA ASN A 17 13.23 8.36 4.21
C ASN A 17 12.09 8.19 5.21
N GLU A 18 11.72 9.20 6.02
CA GLU A 18 10.65 9.10 7.03
C GLU A 18 9.27 8.99 6.39
N VAL A 19 8.97 9.79 5.36
CA VAL A 19 7.68 9.77 4.67
C VAL A 19 7.82 9.01 3.36
N VAL A 20 7.31 7.78 3.33
CA VAL A 20 7.54 6.85 2.21
C VAL A 20 6.22 6.26 1.77
N THR A 21 5.95 6.35 0.47
CA THR A 21 4.88 5.61 -0.19
C THR A 21 5.48 4.58 -1.14
N ARG A 22 5.01 3.33 -1.05
CA ARG A 22 5.48 2.22 -1.90
C ARG A 22 4.32 1.32 -2.29
N GLU A 23 4.37 0.81 -3.51
CA GLU A 23 3.38 -0.15 -4.01
C GLU A 23 3.98 -1.55 -4.07
N TYR A 24 3.35 -2.47 -3.35
CA TYR A 24 3.76 -3.86 -3.26
C TYR A 24 2.67 -4.78 -3.78
N THR A 25 3.10 -5.95 -4.26
CA THR A 25 2.20 -7.08 -4.51
C THR A 25 2.47 -8.13 -3.44
N ILE A 26 1.53 -8.34 -2.55
CA ILE A 26 1.63 -9.36 -1.50
C ILE A 26 1.14 -10.68 -2.08
N ASN A 27 2.00 -11.70 -2.03
CA ASN A 27 1.55 -13.08 -2.26
C ASN A 27 0.93 -13.61 -0.95
N VAL A 28 -0.40 -13.63 -0.91
CA VAL A 28 -1.17 -14.07 0.25
C VAL A 28 -1.26 -15.59 0.28
N HIS A 29 -1.36 -16.23 -0.89
CA HIS A 29 -1.50 -17.69 -1.00
C HIS A 29 -0.37 -18.45 -0.30
N LYS A 30 0.88 -18.02 -0.49
CA LYS A 30 2.05 -18.62 0.19
C LYS A 30 1.98 -18.48 1.72
N ARG A 31 1.37 -17.42 2.23
CA ARG A 31 1.31 -17.11 3.68
C ARG A 31 0.16 -17.80 4.40
N ILE A 32 -0.90 -18.17 3.67
CA ILE A 32 -2.08 -18.87 4.20
C ILE A 32 -2.08 -20.36 3.88
N HIS A 33 -0.99 -20.88 3.31
CA HIS A 33 -0.84 -22.31 3.02
C HIS A 33 -0.93 -23.13 4.32
N GLY A 34 -1.63 -24.26 4.29
CA GLY A 34 -1.83 -25.12 5.46
C GLY A 34 -2.78 -24.58 6.55
N VAL A 35 -3.41 -23.41 6.36
CA VAL A 35 -4.35 -22.86 7.33
C VAL A 35 -5.78 -23.37 7.08
N GLY A 36 -6.46 -23.78 8.14
CA GLY A 36 -7.86 -24.21 8.11
C GLY A 36 -8.80 -23.15 7.54
N PHE A 37 -9.83 -23.58 6.78
CA PHE A 37 -10.64 -22.71 5.94
C PHE A 37 -11.31 -21.54 6.68
N LYS A 38 -11.86 -21.79 7.89
CA LYS A 38 -12.52 -20.77 8.71
C LYS A 38 -11.57 -19.65 9.19
N ARG A 39 -10.25 -19.87 9.13
CA ARG A 39 -9.25 -18.92 9.64
C ARG A 39 -8.43 -18.23 8.54
N ARG A 40 -8.71 -18.50 7.26
CA ARG A 40 -7.89 -17.98 6.14
C ARG A 40 -7.97 -16.46 6.00
N ALA A 41 -9.15 -15.87 5.84
CA ALA A 41 -9.31 -14.42 5.76
C ALA A 41 -8.76 -13.66 6.98
N PRO A 42 -9.08 -14.02 8.24
CA PRO A 42 -8.53 -13.31 9.40
C PRO A 42 -7.00 -13.52 9.51
N ARG A 43 -6.47 -14.67 9.08
CA ARG A 43 -5.02 -14.88 9.01
C ARG A 43 -4.38 -14.01 7.94
N ALA A 44 -4.98 -13.88 6.76
CA ALA A 44 -4.49 -13.04 5.68
C ALA A 44 -4.32 -11.58 6.14
N ILE A 45 -5.28 -11.03 6.88
CA ILE A 45 -5.20 -9.66 7.44
C ILE A 45 -4.03 -9.54 8.42
N LYS A 46 -3.84 -10.52 9.30
CA LYS A 46 -2.69 -10.55 10.23
C LYS A 46 -1.36 -10.62 9.46
N GLU A 47 -1.31 -11.40 8.39
CA GLU A 47 -0.11 -11.52 7.55
C GLU A 47 0.17 -10.25 6.73
N ILE A 48 -0.86 -9.53 6.28
CA ILE A 48 -0.71 -8.21 5.66
C ILE A 48 -0.17 -7.20 6.68
N ARG A 49 -0.67 -7.21 7.91
CA ARG A 49 -0.15 -6.36 9.00
C ARG A 49 1.32 -6.65 9.28
N LYS A 50 1.71 -7.93 9.43
CA LYS A 50 3.11 -8.34 9.59
C LYS A 50 3.99 -7.91 8.42
N PHE A 51 3.47 -7.98 7.19
CA PHE A 51 4.20 -7.51 6.01
C PHE A 51 4.48 -6.00 6.07
N ALA A 52 3.48 -5.20 6.45
CA ALA A 52 3.65 -3.76 6.61
C ALA A 52 4.67 -3.41 7.71
N VAL A 53 4.62 -4.09 8.87
CA VAL A 53 5.60 -3.92 9.94
C VAL A 53 7.01 -4.24 9.44
N LYS A 54 7.19 -5.32 8.67
CA LYS A 54 8.50 -5.73 8.15
C LYS A 54 9.08 -4.74 7.13
N GLU A 55 8.27 -4.23 6.20
CA GLU A 55 8.74 -3.35 5.12
C GLU A 55 8.94 -1.90 5.58
N MET A 56 8.06 -1.40 6.46
CA MET A 56 8.08 0.01 6.91
C MET A 56 8.75 0.21 8.27
N GLY A 57 8.90 -0.85 9.07
CA GLY A 57 9.51 -0.81 10.40
C GLY A 57 8.69 -0.06 11.45
N THR A 58 7.39 0.15 11.23
CA THR A 58 6.48 0.81 12.18
C THR A 58 5.64 -0.21 12.93
N PRO A 59 5.49 -0.11 14.25
CA PRO A 59 4.60 -0.99 15.02
C PRO A 59 3.11 -0.67 14.78
N ASP A 60 2.75 0.62 14.60
CA ASP A 60 1.37 1.01 14.27
C ASP A 60 1.09 0.85 12.77
N VAL A 61 0.10 0.02 12.46
CA VAL A 61 -0.35 -0.29 11.11
C VAL A 61 -1.86 -0.24 11.05
N ARG A 62 -2.37 0.70 10.25
CA ARG A 62 -3.79 0.93 10.02
C ARG A 62 -4.18 0.36 8.66
N ILE A 63 -5.16 -0.54 8.67
CA ILE A 63 -5.65 -1.21 7.46
C ILE A 63 -6.88 -0.44 6.98
N ASP A 64 -6.87 0.00 5.73
CA ASP A 64 -8.02 0.66 5.13
C ASP A 64 -9.20 -0.31 4.97
N THR A 65 -10.41 0.23 5.11
CA THR A 65 -11.66 -0.51 4.98
C THR A 65 -11.82 -1.11 3.59
N ARG A 66 -11.33 -0.44 2.53
CA ARG A 66 -11.38 -0.96 1.14
C ARG A 66 -10.53 -2.20 0.98
N LEU A 67 -9.35 -2.23 1.60
CA LEU A 67 -8.50 -3.41 1.61
C LEU A 67 -9.14 -4.56 2.39
N ASN A 68 -9.77 -4.25 3.52
CA ASN A 68 -10.54 -5.25 4.27
C ASN A 68 -11.64 -5.86 3.38
N LYS A 69 -12.47 -5.03 2.74
CA LYS A 69 -13.53 -5.50 1.82
C LYS A 69 -12.96 -6.36 0.69
N ALA A 70 -11.84 -5.98 0.08
CA ALA A 70 -11.20 -6.77 -0.98
C ALA A 70 -10.74 -8.15 -0.49
N VAL A 71 -10.16 -8.24 0.71
CA VAL A 71 -9.74 -9.52 1.31
C VAL A 71 -10.94 -10.43 1.61
N TRP A 72 -12.07 -9.85 2.03
CA TRP A 72 -13.29 -10.57 2.39
C TRP A 72 -14.29 -10.76 1.24
N SER A 73 -14.02 -10.22 0.05
CA SER A 73 -14.95 -10.21 -1.10
C SER A 73 -15.48 -11.58 -1.50
N LYS A 74 -14.64 -12.63 -1.44
CA LYS A 74 -14.97 -14.02 -1.80
C LYS A 74 -15.26 -14.89 -0.56
N GLY A 75 -15.51 -14.26 0.60
CA GLY A 75 -15.76 -14.93 1.88
C GLY A 75 -14.49 -15.45 2.59
N VAL A 76 -14.69 -16.27 3.61
CA VAL A 76 -13.61 -16.68 4.54
C VAL A 76 -12.60 -17.66 3.94
N ARG A 77 -13.05 -18.52 3.02
CA ARG A 77 -12.26 -19.64 2.48
C ARG A 77 -11.40 -19.24 1.27
N ASN A 78 -11.90 -18.33 0.44
CA ASN A 78 -11.38 -18.04 -0.90
C ASN A 78 -10.70 -16.67 -0.98
N VAL A 79 -9.71 -16.44 -0.12
CA VAL A 79 -8.93 -15.19 -0.13
C VAL A 79 -8.19 -15.02 -1.47
N PRO A 80 -8.14 -13.81 -2.04
CA PRO A 80 -7.36 -13.54 -3.26
C PRO A 80 -5.89 -13.97 -3.11
N TYR A 81 -5.35 -14.63 -4.12
CA TYR A 81 -3.98 -15.19 -4.05
C TYR A 81 -2.90 -14.11 -3.98
N ARG A 82 -3.09 -13.01 -4.71
CA ARG A 82 -2.18 -11.87 -4.76
C ARG A 82 -2.99 -10.60 -4.60
N ILE A 83 -2.52 -9.70 -3.75
CA ILE A 83 -3.18 -8.42 -3.51
C ILE A 83 -2.16 -7.31 -3.74
N ARG A 84 -2.54 -6.31 -4.53
CA ARG A 84 -1.75 -5.08 -4.69
C ARG A 84 -2.15 -4.07 -3.63
N VAL A 85 -1.14 -3.61 -2.92
CA VAL A 85 -1.31 -2.78 -1.75
C VAL A 85 -0.34 -1.61 -1.86
N ARG A 86 -0.84 -0.41 -1.56
CA ARG A 86 -0.01 0.77 -1.38
C ARG A 86 0.17 1.01 0.12
N LEU A 87 1.42 0.90 0.55
CA LEU A 87 1.84 1.21 1.92
C LEU A 87 2.30 2.66 1.95
N SER A 88 1.72 3.45 2.85
CA SER A 88 2.08 4.85 3.03
C SER A 88 2.46 5.06 4.49
N ARG A 89 3.72 5.39 4.75
CA ARG A 89 4.17 5.80 6.08
C ARG A 89 3.96 7.30 6.23
N LYS A 90 3.14 7.68 7.21
CA LYS A 90 2.76 9.08 7.51
C LYS A 90 3.13 9.42 8.95
N ARG A 91 3.31 10.72 9.22
CA ARG A 91 3.44 11.24 10.58
C ARG A 91 2.07 11.28 11.24
N ASN A 92 2.01 10.93 12.52
CA ASN A 92 0.78 11.07 13.29
C ASN A 92 0.58 12.55 13.68
N GLU A 93 -0.66 13.01 13.64
CA GLU A 93 -1.03 14.37 14.07
C GLU A 93 -1.41 14.39 15.56
N ASP A 94 -1.84 13.25 16.11
CA ASP A 94 -2.21 13.12 17.52
C ASP A 94 -0.96 12.99 18.42
N GLU A 95 -0.81 13.93 19.36
CA GLU A 95 0.31 13.99 20.31
C GLU A 95 0.27 12.85 21.35
N ASP A 96 -0.91 12.28 21.63
CA ASP A 96 -1.12 11.22 22.64
C ASP A 96 -0.61 9.83 22.24
N SER A 97 -0.14 9.65 21.01
CA SER A 97 0.32 8.35 20.52
C SER A 97 1.80 8.09 20.85
N PRO A 98 2.18 6.90 21.35
CA PRO A 98 3.58 6.60 21.64
C PRO A 98 4.46 6.51 20.37
N ASN A 99 3.84 6.39 19.19
CA ASN A 99 4.53 6.23 17.92
C ASN A 99 4.29 7.44 17.01
N LYS A 100 5.35 8.18 16.70
CA LYS A 100 5.31 9.35 15.80
C LYS A 100 4.92 9.03 14.35
N LEU A 101 5.07 7.77 13.93
CA LEU A 101 4.86 7.31 12.56
C LEU A 101 3.87 6.15 12.55
N TYR A 102 2.90 6.21 11.64
CA TYR A 102 2.01 5.10 11.35
C TYR A 102 2.07 4.71 9.87
N THR A 103 1.77 3.45 9.57
CA THR A 103 1.64 2.98 8.19
C THR A 103 0.17 2.78 7.86
N LEU A 104 -0.32 3.51 6.86
CA LEU A 104 -1.62 3.29 6.25
C LEU A 104 -1.49 2.32 5.06
N VAL A 105 -2.32 1.28 5.09
CA VAL A 105 -2.33 0.21 4.09
C VAL A 105 -3.59 0.35 3.24
N THR A 106 -3.42 0.72 1.97
CA THR A 106 -4.54 0.96 1.04
C THR A 106 -4.57 -0.06 -0.09
N TYR A 107 -5.77 -0.40 -0.57
CA TYR A 107 -5.95 -1.31 -1.70
C TYR A 107 -5.81 -0.57 -3.02
N VAL A 108 -5.02 -1.12 -3.94
CA VAL A 108 -4.92 -0.61 -5.32
C VAL A 108 -5.71 -1.56 -6.21
N PRO A 109 -6.85 -1.13 -6.78
CA PRO A 109 -7.61 -1.95 -7.71
C PRO A 109 -6.79 -2.15 -8.98
N VAL A 110 -6.58 -3.40 -9.39
CA VAL A 110 -5.84 -3.72 -10.60
C VAL A 110 -6.58 -4.80 -11.37
N THR A 111 -6.75 -4.55 -12.66
CA THR A 111 -7.40 -5.45 -13.62
C THR A 111 -6.51 -6.66 -13.96
N THR A 112 -5.19 -6.47 -14.02
CA THR A 112 -4.22 -7.55 -14.32
C THR A 112 -3.02 -7.56 -13.36
N CYS A 113 -2.83 -8.67 -12.64
CA CYS A 113 -1.72 -8.83 -11.69
C CYS A 113 -0.41 -9.35 -12.33
N LYS A 114 -0.44 -9.76 -13.61
CA LYS A 114 0.71 -10.30 -14.34
C LYS A 114 1.65 -9.15 -14.77
N GLY A 115 2.95 -9.32 -14.60
CA GLY A 115 3.98 -8.42 -15.16
C GLY A 115 4.41 -7.20 -14.34
N LYS A 116 3.55 -6.57 -13.52
CA LYS A 116 3.99 -5.35 -12.80
C LYS A 116 4.76 -5.70 -11.51
N ARG A 117 6.08 -5.52 -11.51
CA ARG A 117 6.94 -5.63 -10.30
C ARG A 117 6.58 -4.51 -9.30
N ALA A 118 7.07 -4.60 -8.07
CA ALA A 118 6.89 -3.56 -7.07
C ALA A 118 7.44 -2.24 -7.61
N ALA A 119 6.56 -1.32 -7.99
CA ALA A 119 6.97 -0.01 -8.45
C ALA A 119 7.30 0.81 -7.21
N HIS A 120 8.58 1.15 -7.05
CA HIS A 120 9.00 2.12 -6.05
C HIS A 120 8.61 3.53 -6.55
N ARG A 121 7.31 3.82 -6.64
CA ARG A 121 6.85 5.18 -6.91
C ARG A 121 7.09 6.00 -5.66
N HIS A 122 8.18 6.74 -5.62
CA HIS A 122 8.41 7.76 -4.61
C HIS A 122 7.45 8.92 -4.91
N VAL A 123 6.19 8.76 -4.50
CA VAL A 123 5.24 9.87 -4.57
C VAL A 123 5.58 10.77 -3.38
N HIS A 124 6.31 11.84 -3.67
CA HIS A 124 6.39 12.98 -2.77
C HIS A 124 4.95 13.47 -2.58
N SER A 125 4.50 13.49 -1.33
CA SER A 125 3.24 14.14 -0.97
C SER A 125 3.47 15.64 -1.11
N ASN A 126 3.39 16.19 -2.30
CA ASN A 126 3.17 17.62 -2.47
C ASN A 126 1.74 17.88 -2.03
N ASN A 127 1.55 18.09 -0.73
CA ASN A 127 0.39 18.79 -0.22
C ASN A 127 0.63 20.28 -0.46
N ASP A 128 0.55 20.69 -1.74
CA ASP A 128 0.44 22.10 -2.10
C ASP A 128 -1.04 22.38 -2.37
N ALA A 129 -1.78 22.61 -1.29
CA ALA A 129 -3.05 23.30 -1.37
C ALA A 129 -2.76 24.81 -1.41
N ARG A 130 -3.01 25.47 -2.55
CA ARG A 130 -3.35 26.90 -2.78
C ARG A 130 -3.22 27.19 -4.28
N SER A 131 -4.34 27.32 -4.99
CA SER A 131 -4.99 28.62 -5.28
C SER A 131 -4.31 29.38 -6.42
N THR A 132 -4.87 29.27 -7.63
CA THR A 132 -5.16 30.43 -8.51
C THR A 132 -6.26 30.04 -9.50
N PHE A 133 -7.35 30.80 -9.45
CA PHE A 133 -8.33 30.92 -10.51
C PHE A 133 -7.63 31.31 -11.82
N HIS A 134 -7.87 30.57 -12.90
CA HIS A 134 -7.91 31.19 -14.22
C HIS A 134 -9.16 30.75 -14.96
N VAL A 135 -9.88 31.79 -15.35
CA VAL A 135 -11.18 31.82 -15.97
C VAL A 135 -10.95 31.97 -17.48
N TYR A 136 -11.91 31.46 -18.26
CA TYR A 136 -12.18 31.71 -19.70
C TYR A 136 -11.43 30.83 -20.73
N PRO A 137 -11.96 30.65 -21.97
CA PRO A 137 -13.36 30.48 -22.37
C PRO A 137 -13.57 29.37 -23.45
N THR A 138 -14.82 28.89 -23.52
CA THR A 138 -15.60 28.34 -24.66
C THR A 138 -14.96 27.93 -26.01
N LEU A 139 -15.44 26.75 -26.46
CA LEU A 139 -15.71 26.27 -27.83
C LEU A 139 -14.57 25.63 -28.63
N PHE A 140 -14.61 24.30 -28.80
CA PHE A 140 -14.60 23.62 -30.11
C PHE A 140 -14.92 22.11 -29.96
N PHE A 141 -16.14 21.75 -30.39
CA PHE A 141 -16.56 20.58 -31.18
C PHE A 141 -16.05 19.13 -30.93
N PHE A 142 -17.04 18.23 -30.75
CA PHE A 142 -17.08 16.75 -30.67
C PHE A 142 -16.52 16.00 -31.93
N PRO A 143 -16.20 14.67 -31.92
CA PRO A 143 -17.13 13.53 -31.62
C PRO A 143 -16.54 12.34 -30.81
N PHE A 144 -17.28 11.70 -29.89
CA PHE A 144 -18.19 10.54 -30.04
C PHE A 144 -17.60 9.32 -30.79
N PHE A 145 -17.25 8.23 -30.10
CA PHE A 145 -17.30 6.81 -30.53
C PHE A 145 -17.09 5.92 -29.26
N PRO A 146 -17.48 4.62 -29.23
CA PRO A 146 -18.53 4.13 -28.37
C PRO A 146 -18.05 3.04 -27.39
N ASN A 147 -18.97 2.77 -26.49
CA ASN A 147 -19.05 1.67 -25.53
C ASN A 147 -18.52 0.32 -26.03
N ARG A 148 -17.58 -0.30 -25.28
CA ARG A 148 -17.40 -1.76 -25.27
C ARG A 148 -17.29 -2.27 -23.85
N SER A 149 -18.34 -2.98 -23.49
CA SER A 149 -18.63 -3.66 -22.25
C SER A 149 -17.66 -4.78 -21.89
N ALA A 150 -17.68 -5.08 -20.59
CA ALA A 150 -17.63 -6.43 -20.01
C ALA A 150 -16.27 -7.12 -19.80
N ASP A 151 -15.94 -7.20 -18.52
CA ASP A 151 -15.71 -8.44 -17.77
C ASP A 151 -14.41 -9.23 -17.96
N SER A 152 -13.51 -9.05 -16.98
CA SER A 152 -12.98 -10.18 -16.20
C SER A 152 -12.35 -9.65 -14.92
N GLN A 153 -13.08 -9.74 -13.80
CA GLN A 153 -12.62 -9.30 -12.48
C GLN A 153 -11.57 -10.26 -11.88
N CYS A 154 -10.68 -9.67 -11.08
CA CYS A 154 -9.77 -10.35 -10.15
C CYS A 154 -10.49 -10.74 -8.85
#